data_AF-A0A536PLL6-F1
#
_entry.id   AF-A0A536PLL6-F1
#
_cell.length_a   1.000
_cell.length_b   1.000
_cell.length_c   1.000
_cell.angle_alpha   90.00
_cell.angle_beta   90.00
_cell.angle_gamma   90.00
#
_symmetry.space_group_name_H-M   'P 1'
#
loop_
_entity.id
_entity.type
_entity.pdbx_description
1 polymer ?
#
loop_
_entity_poly.entity_id
_entity_poly.type
_entity_poly.pdbx_seq_one_letter_code
_entity_poly.pdbx_strand_id
1 'polypeptide(L)' 'MPPRGVKSAKRKRQYEHIKRSETARGRSNKVAERIAAATTNKTRRQKGETKGSRKRTSSRKKS' A
#
# COMPACT_ATOMS: atom_id res chain seq x y z
N MET A 1 4.53 7.67 -9.26
CA MET A 1 4.09 8.59 -8.17
C MET A 1 3.52 7.78 -7.00
N PRO A 2 3.81 8.11 -5.72
CA PRO A 2 3.25 7.39 -4.58
C PRO A 2 1.71 7.51 -4.53
N PRO A 3 1.00 6.48 -4.05
CA PRO A 3 -0.46 6.46 -4.07
C PRO A 3 -1.08 7.63 -3.29
N ARG A 4 -2.23 8.13 -3.77
CA ARG A 4 -2.94 9.28 -3.19
C ARG A 4 -3.16 9.09 -1.68
N GLY A 5 -2.87 10.13 -0.90
CA GLY A 5 -3.02 10.13 0.56
C GLY A 5 -1.80 9.60 1.35
N VAL A 6 -0.70 9.25 0.68
CA VAL A 6 0.60 9.03 1.35
C VAL A 6 1.22 10.39 1.69
N LYS A 7 0.98 10.89 2.91
CA LYS A 7 1.56 12.15 3.40
C LYS A 7 2.85 11.96 4.22
N SER A 8 3.15 10.73 4.67
CA SER A 8 4.33 10.48 5.51
C SER A 8 5.59 10.18 4.68
N ALA A 9 6.71 10.79 5.07
CA ALA A 9 8.01 10.56 4.45
C ALA A 9 8.42 9.08 4.45
N LYS A 10 8.07 8.34 5.51
CA LYS A 10 8.31 6.89 5.64
C LYS A 10 7.66 6.09 4.50
N ARG A 11 6.41 6.37 4.19
CA ARG A 11 5.65 5.64 3.15
C ARG A 11 6.09 6.04 1.75
N LYS A 12 6.52 7.29 1.54
CA LYS A 12 7.15 7.72 0.29
C LYS A 12 8.45 6.94 0.04
N ARG A 13 9.34 6.83 1.05
CA ARG A 13 10.56 6.00 0.94
C ARG A 13 10.24 4.55 0.65
N GLN A 14 9.27 3.96 1.35
CA GLN A 14 8.86 2.57 1.12
C GLN A 14 8.40 2.34 -0.33
N TYR A 15 7.59 3.25 -0.88
CA TYR A 15 7.15 3.18 -2.28
C TYR A 15 8.34 3.20 -3.25
N GLU A 16 9.26 4.15 -3.09
CA GLU A 16 10.44 4.27 -3.96
C GLU A 16 11.36 3.04 -3.87
N HIS A 17 11.59 2.51 -2.66
CA HIS A 17 12.38 1.30 -2.48
C HIS A 17 11.78 0.09 -3.20
N ILE A 18 10.47 -0.11 -3.09
CA ILE A 18 9.79 -1.23 -3.75
C ILE A 18 9.82 -1.03 -5.26
N LYS A 19 9.51 0.18 -5.75
CA LYS A 19 9.57 0.49 -7.17
C LYS A 19 10.96 0.18 -7.72
N ARG A 20 12.02 0.69 -7.09
CA ARG A 20 13.41 0.47 -7.52
C ARG A 20 13.79 -1.01 -7.50
N SER A 21 13.38 -1.75 -6.46
CA SER A 21 13.64 -3.20 -6.39
C SER A 21 12.93 -3.98 -7.49
N GLU A 22 11.71 -3.61 -7.83
CA GLU A 22 10.93 -4.28 -8.88
C GLU A 22 11.45 -3.96 -10.27
N THR A 23 11.84 -2.70 -10.52
CA THR A 23 12.50 -2.32 -11.79
C THR A 23 13.85 -3.03 -11.93
N ALA A 24 14.63 -3.13 -10.85
CA ALA A 24 15.90 -3.85 -10.85
C ALA A 24 15.75 -5.36 -11.12
N ARG A 25 14.58 -5.94 -10.83
CA ARG A 25 14.22 -7.33 -11.16
C ARG A 25 13.74 -7.50 -12.61
N GLY A 26 13.83 -6.46 -13.43
CA GLY A 26 13.40 -6.48 -14.84
C GLY A 26 11.91 -6.23 -15.05
N ARG A 27 11.16 -5.79 -14.02
CA ARG A 27 9.75 -5.43 -14.23
C ARG A 27 9.63 -4.06 -14.90
N SER A 28 8.66 -3.93 -15.80
CA SER A 28 8.36 -2.65 -16.43
C SER A 28 7.95 -1.61 -15.38
N ASN A 29 8.27 -0.34 -15.62
CA ASN A 29 7.98 0.76 -14.69
C ASN A 29 6.51 0.80 -14.27
N LYS A 30 5.58 0.55 -15.19
CA LYS A 30 4.14 0.51 -14.89
C LYS A 30 3.77 -0.60 -13.91
N VAL A 31 4.38 -1.78 -14.04
CA VAL A 31 4.17 -2.92 -13.14
C VAL A 31 4.82 -2.65 -11.78
N ALA A 32 6.06 -2.16 -11.78
CA ALA A 32 6.79 -1.80 -10.56
C ALA A 32 6.02 -0.74 -9.73
N GLU A 33 5.47 0.29 -10.38
CA GLU A 33 4.66 1.30 -9.71
C GLU A 33 3.36 0.74 -9.11
N ARG A 34 2.69 -0.18 -9.83
CA ARG A 34 1.49 -0.86 -9.32
C ARG A 34 1.79 -1.70 -8.09
N ILE A 35 2.89 -2.46 -8.12
CA ILE A 35 3.33 -3.28 -6.98
C ILE A 35 3.71 -2.41 -5.80
N ALA A 36 4.50 -1.36 -6.02
CA ALA A 36 4.90 -0.42 -4.97
C ALA A 36 3.70 0.25 -4.30
N ALA A 37 2.71 0.68 -5.09
CA ALA A 37 1.47 1.25 -4.57
C ALA A 37 0.65 0.23 -3.76
N ALA A 38 0.48 -1.00 -4.29
CA ALA A 38 -0.29 -2.06 -3.63
C ALA A 38 0.33 -2.45 -2.29
N THR A 39 1.64 -2.66 -2.24
CA THR A 39 2.37 -3.03 -1.01
C THR A 39 2.31 -1.91 0.03
N THR A 40 2.53 -0.66 -0.39
CA THR A 40 2.43 0.49 0.53
C THR A 40 1.02 0.62 1.10
N ASN A 41 -0.02 0.47 0.27
CA ASN A 41 -1.42 0.49 0.72
C ASN A 41 -1.74 -0.67 1.67
N LYS A 42 -1.21 -1.88 1.42
CA LYS A 42 -1.35 -3.02 2.33
C LYS A 42 -0.75 -2.70 3.70
N THR A 43 0.46 -2.14 3.76
CA THR A 43 1.08 -1.77 5.04
C THR A 43 0.31 -0.67 5.76
N ARG A 44 -0.18 0.34 5.03
CA ARG A 44 -1.01 1.40 5.63
C ARG A 44 -2.31 0.85 6.22
N ARG A 45 -2.97 -0.08 5.53
CA ARG A 45 -4.17 -0.76 6.05
C ARG A 45 -3.86 -1.57 7.31
N GLN A 46 -2.78 -2.36 7.30
CA GLN A 46 -2.35 -3.15 8.46
C GLN A 46 -1.99 -2.28 9.67
N LYS A 47 -1.40 -1.11 9.44
CA LYS A 47 -1.02 -0.15 10.50
C LYS A 47 -2.14 0.82 10.89
N GLY A 48 -3.33 0.71 10.29
CA GLY A 48 -4.45 1.62 10.57
C GLY A 48 -4.24 3.05 10.05
N GLU A 49 -3.27 3.28 9.17
CA GLU A 49 -2.93 4.60 8.61
C GLU A 49 -3.83 5.04 7.45
N THR A 50 -4.88 4.26 7.15
CA THR A 50 -5.90 4.60 6.17
C THR A 50 -7.19 5.00 6.87
N LYS A 51 -7.60 6.28 6.72
CA LYS A 51 -8.96 6.71 7.07
C LYS A 51 -9.94 5.97 6.15
N GLY A 52 -10.66 4.97 6.65
CA GLY A 52 -11.77 4.36 5.91
C GLY A 52 -11.81 2.85 5.77
N SER A 53 -10.96 2.05 6.42
CA SER A 53 -11.35 0.65 6.68
C SER A 53 -11.90 0.57 8.10
N ARG A 54 -13.17 0.96 8.27
CA ARG A 54 -13.97 0.43 9.37
C ARG A 54 -13.75 -1.07 9.35
N LYS A 55 -13.28 -1.61 10.48
CA LYS A 55 -13.35 -3.03 10.82
C LYS A 55 -14.75 -3.47 10.37
N ARG A 56 -14.88 -4.28 9.31
CA ARG A 56 -16.13 -5.02 9.10
C ARG A 56 -16.17 -5.97 10.28
N THR A 57 -16.72 -5.50 11.40
CA THR A 57 -17.25 -6.36 12.43
C THR A 57 -18.23 -7.25 11.68
N SER A 58 -17.82 -8.48 11.38
CA SER A 58 -18.75 -9.51 11.03
C SER A 58 -19.65 -9.66 12.26
N SER A 59 -20.77 -8.97 12.26
CA SER A 59 -21.92 -9.36 13.06
C SER A 59 -22.35 -10.71 12.49
N ARG A 60 -21.64 -11.76 12.91
CA ARG A 60 -22.14 -13.13 12.88
C ARG A 60 -23.27 -13.11 13.91
N LYS A 61 -24.43 -12.61 13.49
CA LYS A 61 -25.66 -12.69 14.29
C LYS A 61 -26.02 -14.17 14.25
N LYS A 62 -25.54 -14.92 15.24
CA LYS A 62 -26.17 -16.17 15.65
C LYS A 62 -27.56 -15.76 16.14
N SER A 63 -28.58 -16.16 15.41
CA SER A 63 -29.90 -16.54 15.93
C SER A 63 -30.61 -17.32 14.85
#